data_AF-A0A7S3GW31-F1
#
_entry.id   AF-A0A7S3GW31-F1
#
_cell.length_a   1.000
_cell.length_b   1.000
_cell.length_c   1.000
_cell.angle_alpha   90.00
_cell.angle_beta   90.00
_cell.angle_gamma   90.00
#
_symmetry.space_group_name_H-M   'P 1'
#
loop_
_entity.id
_entity.type
_entity.pdbx_description
1 polymer ?
#
loop_
_entity_poly.entity_id
_entity_poly.type
_entity_poly.pdbx_seq_one_letter_code
_entity_poly.pdbx_strand_id
1 'polypeptide(L)'
;RTPDEVGEIQLSLLVKTFGEQVMRIFHAVLTKQRVLFVGYNHAASEVAQMVLSTVAMVAPPMSNLIRRTFPYSNLSDLSFLEMPGYIAGVTNPMFQQHDSWWDLLCVLDLPNNTGHIYSAEERRSQ
;
A
#
# COMPACT_ATOMS: atom_id res chain seq x y z
N ARG A 1 -14.66 -21.81 -6.22
CA ARG A 1 -14.01 -20.64 -6.81
C ARG A 1 -14.18 -20.68 -8.31
N THR A 2 -14.97 -19.78 -8.89
CA THR A 2 -15.09 -19.65 -10.35
C THR A 2 -13.86 -18.93 -10.93
N PRO A 3 -13.53 -19.14 -12.22
CA PRO A 3 -12.39 -18.47 -12.87
C PRO A 3 -12.50 -16.93 -12.90
N ASP A 4 -13.68 -16.38 -12.61
CA ASP A 4 -13.96 -14.94 -12.56
C ASP A 4 -13.94 -14.36 -11.13
N GLU A 5 -13.59 -15.15 -10.12
CA GLU A 5 -13.35 -14.62 -8.78
C GLU A 5 -12.07 -13.79 -8.76
N VAL A 6 -12.24 -12.48 -8.88
CA VAL A 6 -11.19 -11.50 -8.55
C VAL A 6 -10.87 -11.69 -7.06
N GLY A 7 -9.61 -12.04 -6.77
CA GLY A 7 -9.17 -12.59 -5.48
C GLY A 7 -9.78 -11.92 -4.25
N GLU A 8 -10.14 -12.74 -3.25
CA GLU A 8 -10.76 -12.29 -2.00
C GLU A 8 -9.94 -11.15 -1.38
N ILE A 9 -10.51 -9.95 -1.32
CA ILE A 9 -9.91 -8.86 -0.53
C ILE A 9 -9.93 -9.33 0.92
N GLN A 10 -8.75 -9.64 1.46
CA GLN A 10 -8.60 -10.31 2.74
C GLN A 10 -7.86 -9.40 3.71
N LEU A 11 -8.62 -8.79 4.62
CA LEU A 11 -8.03 -8.05 5.74
C LEU A 11 -7.11 -8.96 6.60
N SER A 12 -7.40 -10.26 6.64
CA SER A 12 -6.57 -11.25 7.30
C SER A 12 -5.16 -11.34 6.71
N LEU A 13 -4.99 -11.12 5.40
CA LEU A 13 -3.68 -11.07 4.77
C LEU A 13 -2.91 -9.83 5.26
N LEU A 14 -3.54 -8.66 5.26
CA LEU A 14 -2.95 -7.41 5.77
C LEU A 14 -2.45 -7.57 7.22
N VAL A 15 -3.28 -8.16 8.09
CA VAL A 15 -2.95 -8.41 9.50
C VAL A 15 -1.87 -9.47 9.67
N LYS A 16 -1.89 -10.55 8.88
CA LYS A 16 -0.83 -11.56 8.91
C LYS A 16 0.52 -10.99 8.46
N THR A 17 0.52 -10.14 7.45
CA THR A 17 1.75 -9.58 6.86
C THR A 17 2.40 -8.52 7.74
N PHE A 18 1.62 -7.60 8.31
CA PHE A 18 2.15 -6.45 9.06
C PHE A 18 1.98 -6.55 10.58
N GLY A 19 1.18 -7.49 11.08
CA GLY A 19 0.94 -7.67 12.51
C GLY A 19 0.43 -6.39 13.18
N GLU A 20 1.05 -6.03 14.31
CA GLU A 20 0.72 -4.81 15.05
C GLU A 20 0.95 -3.52 14.24
N GLN A 21 1.82 -3.56 13.22
CA GLN A 21 2.13 -2.41 12.38
C GLN A 21 0.96 -2.01 11.45
N VAL A 22 -0.07 -2.85 11.31
CA VAL A 22 -1.30 -2.48 10.59
C VAL A 22 -1.91 -1.19 11.13
N MET A 23 -1.79 -0.93 12.43
CA MET A 23 -2.32 0.30 13.02
C MET A 23 -1.60 1.56 12.51
N ARG A 24 -0.31 1.46 12.13
CA ARG A 24 0.43 2.56 11.47
C ARG A 24 -0.17 2.86 10.09
N ILE A 25 -0.51 1.81 9.33
CA ILE A 25 -1.20 1.93 8.03
C ILE A 25 -2.57 2.60 8.23
N PHE A 26 -3.35 2.13 9.21
CA PHE A 26 -4.66 2.71 9.53
C PHE A 26 -4.56 4.20 9.86
N HIS A 27 -3.62 4.58 10.74
CA HIS A 27 -3.36 5.97 11.09
C HIS A 27 -2.96 6.82 9.87
N ALA A 28 -2.08 6.31 9.01
CA ALA A 28 -1.65 7.00 7.80
C ALA A 28 -2.82 7.27 6.83
N VAL A 29 -3.72 6.30 6.67
CA VAL A 29 -4.92 6.46 5.86
C VAL A 29 -5.85 7.54 6.44
N LEU A 30 -6.10 7.52 7.75
CA LEU A 30 -6.94 8.52 8.44
C LEU A 30 -6.37 9.94 8.36
N THR A 31 -5.05 10.08 8.50
CA THR A 31 -4.34 11.36 8.39
C THR A 31 -4.06 11.80 6.96
N LYS A 32 -4.59 11.06 5.98
CA LYS A 32 -4.47 11.35 4.55
C LYS A 32 -3.02 11.37 4.06
N GLN A 33 -2.12 10.60 4.67
CA GLN A 33 -0.73 10.44 4.22
C GLN A 33 -0.62 9.71 2.87
N ARG A 34 0.57 9.80 2.25
CA ARG A 34 0.96 9.07 1.05
C ARG A 34 1.48 7.68 1.45
N VAL A 35 0.61 6.69 1.36
CA VAL A 35 0.92 5.29 1.68
C VAL A 35 1.30 4.56 0.40
N LEU A 36 2.47 3.96 0.39
CA LEU A 36 2.99 3.22 -0.77
C LEU A 36 3.31 1.77 -0.39
N PHE A 37 2.68 0.82 -1.07
CA PHE A 37 3.02 -0.60 -1.00
C PHE A 37 4.01 -0.96 -2.12
N VAL A 38 5.12 -1.58 -1.76
CA VAL A 38 6.12 -2.06 -2.71
C VAL A 38 6.31 -3.56 -2.57
N GLY A 39 5.95 -4.31 -3.61
CA GLY A 39 6.21 -5.75 -3.71
C GLY A 39 7.23 -6.04 -4.80
N TYR A 40 8.52 -6.03 -4.46
CA TYR A 40 9.57 -6.43 -5.41
C TYR A 40 9.51 -7.93 -5.65
N ASN A 41 9.64 -8.39 -6.90
CA ASN A 41 9.47 -9.80 -7.30
C ASN A 41 8.10 -10.42 -6.95
N HIS A 42 7.08 -9.59 -6.73
CA HIS A 42 5.71 -10.02 -6.47
C HIS A 42 4.78 -9.77 -7.64
N ALA A 43 3.71 -10.57 -7.73
CA ALA A 43 2.70 -10.34 -8.74
C ALA A 43 1.96 -9.04 -8.43
N ALA A 44 1.68 -8.24 -9.48
CA ALA A 44 0.95 -6.99 -9.34
C ALA A 44 -0.43 -7.19 -8.67
N SER A 45 -1.05 -8.35 -8.89
CA SER A 45 -2.31 -8.74 -8.23
C SER A 45 -2.18 -8.83 -6.72
N GLU A 46 -1.07 -9.35 -6.19
CA GLU A 46 -0.85 -9.47 -4.75
C GLU A 46 -0.69 -8.09 -4.11
N VAL A 47 0.09 -7.21 -4.74
CA VAL A 47 0.26 -5.82 -4.29
C VAL A 47 -1.08 -5.08 -4.33
N ALA A 48 -1.86 -5.25 -5.40
CA ALA A 48 -3.18 -4.65 -5.52
C ALA A 48 -4.15 -5.14 -4.43
N GLN A 49 -4.08 -6.43 -4.07
CA GLN A 49 -4.87 -6.99 -2.98
C GLN A 49 -4.51 -6.37 -1.63
N MET A 50 -3.24 -6.04 -1.37
CA MET A 50 -2.82 -5.33 -0.16
C MET A 50 -3.38 -3.90 -0.09
N VAL A 51 -3.33 -3.18 -1.22
CA VAL A 51 -3.91 -1.84 -1.33
C VAL A 51 -5.43 -1.87 -1.09
N LEU A 52 -6.14 -2.79 -1.75
CA LEU A 52 -7.60 -2.93 -1.61
C LEU A 52 -8.00 -3.38 -0.19
N SER A 53 -7.22 -4.28 0.42
CA SER A 53 -7.43 -4.68 1.83
C SER A 53 -7.27 -3.51 2.78
N THR A 54 -6.31 -2.61 2.51
CA THR A 54 -6.11 -1.37 3.28
C THR A 54 -7.30 -0.43 3.18
N VAL A 55 -7.89 -0.32 1.98
CA VAL A 55 -9.11 0.49 1.79
C VAL A 55 -10.30 -0.12 2.52
N ALA A 56 -10.47 -1.45 2.44
CA ALA A 56 -11.54 -2.17 3.12
C ALA A 56 -11.46 -2.08 4.66
N MET A 57 -10.27 -1.85 5.22
CA MET A 57 -10.06 -1.62 6.65
C MET A 57 -10.80 -0.38 7.18
N VAL A 58 -11.05 0.61 6.33
CA VAL A 58 -11.71 1.86 6.72
C VAL A 58 -13.20 1.79 6.35
N ALA A 59 -14.00 1.22 7.25
CA ALA A 59 -15.45 1.13 7.13
C ALA A 59 -16.14 1.91 8.27
N PRO A 60 -17.13 2.80 7.99
CA PRO A 60 -17.61 3.19 6.67
C PRO A 60 -16.54 3.95 5.86
N PRO A 61 -16.59 3.91 4.51
CA PRO A 61 -15.58 4.56 3.68
C PRO A 61 -15.54 6.07 3.90
N MET A 62 -14.34 6.61 4.11
CA MET A 62 -14.14 8.06 4.14
C MET A 62 -14.40 8.69 2.76
N SER A 63 -14.92 9.91 2.74
CA SER A 63 -15.12 10.68 1.52
C SER A 63 -13.82 10.77 0.70
N ASN A 64 -13.92 10.52 -0.61
CA ASN A 64 -12.82 10.52 -1.58
C ASN A 64 -11.73 9.44 -1.39
N LEU A 65 -11.92 8.44 -0.53
CA LEU A 65 -10.95 7.36 -0.34
C LEU A 65 -10.67 6.59 -1.64
N ILE A 66 -11.72 6.23 -2.39
CA ILE A 66 -11.61 5.53 -3.68
C ILE A 66 -10.85 6.36 -4.72
N ARG A 67 -11.06 7.69 -4.77
CA ARG A 67 -10.37 8.59 -5.71
C ARG A 67 -8.87 8.72 -5.43
N ARG A 68 -8.44 8.33 -4.24
CA ARG A 68 -7.04 8.37 -3.77
C ARG A 68 -6.40 6.98 -3.76
N THR A 69 -7.10 5.96 -4.25
CA THR A 69 -6.64 4.58 -4.26
C THR A 69 -6.14 4.22 -5.66
N PHE A 70 -4.90 3.74 -5.72
CA PHE A 70 -4.25 3.29 -6.94
C PHE A 70 -3.76 1.85 -6.70
N PRO A 71 -4.63 0.83 -6.90
CA PRO A 71 -4.30 -0.56 -6.58
C PRO A 71 -3.00 -1.03 -7.23
N TYR A 72 -2.72 -0.51 -8.42
CA TYR A 72 -1.45 -0.70 -9.08
C TYR A 72 -1.03 0.59 -9.82
N SER A 73 0.25 0.91 -9.76
CA SER A 73 0.88 2.03 -10.45
C SER A 73 2.25 1.62 -10.98
N ASN A 74 2.70 2.29 -12.03
CA ASN A 74 3.97 2.00 -12.70
C ASN A 74 4.71 3.32 -13.03
N LEU A 75 5.95 3.23 -13.52
CA LEU A 75 6.75 4.41 -13.82
C LEU A 75 6.31 5.17 -15.08
N SER A 76 5.43 4.60 -15.89
CA SER A 76 4.94 5.26 -17.11
C SER A 76 3.93 6.35 -16.79
N ASP A 77 3.23 6.25 -15.65
CA ASP A 77 2.25 7.24 -15.19
C ASP A 77 2.42 7.53 -13.69
N LEU A 78 2.95 8.72 -13.40
CA LEU A 78 3.20 9.22 -12.05
C LEU A 78 2.17 10.27 -11.61
N SER A 79 1.06 10.43 -12.33
CA SER A 79 0.01 11.42 -12.00
C SER A 79 -0.55 11.26 -10.58
N PHE A 80 -0.52 10.06 -10.01
CA PHE A 80 -0.96 9.81 -8.63
C PHE A 80 -0.13 10.56 -7.58
N LEU A 81 1.13 10.93 -7.89
CA LEU A 81 1.99 11.71 -6.99
C LEU A 81 1.49 13.14 -6.81
N GLU A 82 0.67 13.66 -7.72
CA GLU A 82 0.04 14.99 -7.61
C GLU A 82 -1.07 15.00 -6.54
N MET A 83 -1.56 13.83 -6.12
CA MET A 83 -2.56 13.73 -5.07
C MET A 83 -1.94 14.07 -3.70
N PRO A 84 -2.57 14.96 -2.92
CA PRO A 84 -2.04 15.38 -1.61
C PRO A 84 -1.92 14.22 -0.61
N GLY A 85 -2.63 13.12 -0.85
CA GLY A 85 -2.21 11.82 -0.38
C GLY A 85 -2.92 10.72 -1.14
N TYR A 86 -2.42 9.50 -0.98
CA TYR A 86 -2.89 8.35 -1.76
C TYR A 86 -2.58 7.04 -1.06
N ILE A 87 -3.19 5.96 -1.55
CA ILE A 87 -2.81 4.58 -1.23
C ILE A 87 -2.48 3.92 -2.55
N ALA A 88 -1.19 3.64 -2.78
CA ALA A 88 -0.71 3.13 -4.07
C ALA A 88 0.07 1.83 -3.92
N GLY A 89 0.02 0.99 -4.95
CA GLY A 89 0.76 -0.26 -5.02
C GLY A 89 1.69 -0.31 -6.22
N VAL A 90 2.95 -0.69 -6.03
CA VAL A 90 3.95 -0.79 -7.10
C VAL A 90 4.81 -2.04 -6.92
N THR A 91 5.38 -2.54 -8.02
CA THR A 91 6.34 -3.67 -8.00
C THR A 91 7.77 -3.23 -8.28
N ASN A 92 7.98 -2.01 -8.77
CA ASN A 92 9.29 -1.50 -9.09
C ASN A 92 9.98 -0.95 -7.82
N PRO A 93 11.20 -1.43 -7.47
CA PRO A 93 11.88 -1.00 -6.25
C PRO A 93 12.37 0.44 -6.31
N MET A 94 12.43 1.06 -7.50
CA MET A 94 12.84 2.45 -7.68
C MET A 94 11.97 3.43 -6.87
N PHE A 95 10.69 3.13 -6.66
CA PHE A 95 9.82 3.95 -5.81
C PHE A 95 10.28 3.99 -4.34
N GLN A 96 11.03 2.99 -3.85
CA GLN A 96 11.57 3.01 -2.49
C GLN A 96 12.70 4.02 -2.32
N GLN A 97 13.40 4.38 -3.40
CA GLN A 97 14.57 5.27 -3.37
C GLN A 97 14.17 6.76 -3.33
N HIS A 98 12.91 7.07 -3.64
CA HIS A 98 12.39 8.42 -3.66
C HIS A 98 11.58 8.71 -2.39
N ASP A 99 12.26 9.01 -1.28
CA ASP A 99 11.64 9.31 0.03
C ASP A 99 10.67 10.51 -0.02
N SER A 100 10.76 11.37 -1.03
CA SER A 100 9.83 12.48 -1.24
C SER A 100 8.48 12.05 -1.80
N TRP A 101 8.34 10.83 -2.31
CA TRP A 101 7.11 10.35 -2.95
C TRP A 101 6.10 9.84 -1.94
N TRP A 102 6.53 9.25 -0.84
CA TRP A 102 5.66 8.62 0.16
C TRP A 102 5.95 9.15 1.57
N ASP A 103 4.97 9.03 2.46
CA ASP A 103 5.11 9.31 3.90
C ASP A 103 5.27 8.02 4.70
N LEU A 104 4.56 6.96 4.25
CA LEU A 104 4.62 5.62 4.80
C LEU A 104 4.89 4.60 3.69
N LEU A 105 6.00 3.88 3.79
CA LEU A 105 6.39 2.82 2.87
C LEU A 105 6.12 1.44 3.50
N CYS A 106 5.34 0.63 2.80
CA CYS A 106 5.03 -0.75 3.17
C CYS A 106 5.77 -1.69 2.20
N VAL A 107 6.90 -2.24 2.62
CA VAL A 107 7.69 -3.19 1.82
C VAL A 107 7.16 -4.60 2.09
N LEU A 108 6.72 -5.26 1.03
CA LEU A 108 6.18 -6.62 1.07
C LEU A 108 7.28 -7.64 0.77
N ASP A 109 7.38 -8.66 1.61
CA ASP A 109 8.13 -9.89 1.40
C ASP A 109 7.14 -11.05 1.46
N LEU A 110 6.31 -11.18 0.41
CA LEU A 110 5.21 -12.14 0.40
C LEU A 110 5.61 -13.62 0.36
N PRO A 111 6.82 -14.08 -0.09
CA PRO A 111 7.14 -15.51 0.00
C PRO A 111 7.16 -15.96 1.47
N ASN A 112 7.44 -15.04 2.38
CA ASN A 112 7.45 -15.25 3.83
C ASN A 112 6.18 -14.72 4.52
N ASN A 113 5.24 -14.11 3.77
CA ASN A 113 4.11 -13.34 4.31
C ASN A 113 4.55 -12.31 5.38
N THR A 114 5.70 -11.66 5.17
CA THR A 114 6.21 -10.63 6.07
C THR A 114 6.18 -9.27 5.39
N GLY A 115 6.02 -8.22 6.18
CA GLY A 115 6.03 -6.85 5.70
C GLY A 115 6.71 -5.91 6.67
N HIS A 116 7.49 -4.98 6.13
CA HIS A 116 8.18 -3.96 6.89
C HIS A 116 7.62 -2.58 6.56
N ILE A 117 7.42 -1.76 7.60
CA ILE A 117 6.91 -0.40 7.44
C ILE A 117 7.99 0.60 7.81
N TYR A 118 8.24 1.54 6.91
CA TYR A 118 9.17 2.65 7.12
C TYR A 118 8.42 3.97 6.99
N SER A 119 8.64 4.90 7.93
CA SER A 119 8.25 6.28 7.72
C SER A 119 9.34 7.04 6.96
N ALA A 120 8.95 8.09 6.24
CA ALA A 120 9.91 8.93 5.51
C ALA A 120 10.87 9.67 6.46
N GLU A 121 10.50 9.85 7.72
CA GLU A 121 11.36 10.45 8.76
C GLU A 121 12.39 9.45 9.29
N GLU A 122 11.97 8.19 9.52
CA GLU A 122 12.84 7.10 9.95
C GLU A 122 13.93 6.82 8.92
N ARG A 123 13.58 6.86 7.61
CA ARG A 123 14.57 6.67 6.54
C ARG A 123 15.56 7.82 6.38
N ARG A 124 15.11 9.07 6.58
CA ARG A 124 15.99 10.24 6.50
C ARG A 124 16.98 10.35 7.67
N SER A 125 16.73 9.63 8.76
CA SER A 125 17.56 9.64 9.96
C SER A 125 18.61 8.51 9.99
N GLN A 126 18.64 7.64 8.96
CA GLN A 126 19.61 6.57 8.76
C GLN A 126 20.64 6.95 7.70
#